data_AF-A0AAD2FCB9-F1
#
_entry.id   AF-A0AAD2FCB9-F1
#
_cell.length_a   1.000
_cell.length_b   1.000
_cell.length_c   1.000
_cell.angle_alpha   90.00
_cell.angle_beta   90.00
_cell.angle_gamma   90.00
#
_symmetry.space_group_name_H-M   'P 1'
#
loop_
_entity.id
_entity.type
_entity.pdbx_description
1 polymer ?
#
loop_
_entity_poly.entity_id
_entity_poly.type
_entity_poly.pdbx_seq_one_letter_code
_entity_poly.pdbx_strand_id
1 'polypeptide(L)'
;MEIRTNENSSQFRRIVRLLLLLVFCLLKISVMHFFKVLLLMTLLAVVSARERMRSSEQNLGPKHTAGIKQVKEHHERRMTKLEEMIEERRQMVEDHERGHRKLSQEEYERASRQHGNFQQKLEQMRKTNHHEAHMDRMHEMKELHERSMRIKEDL
;
A
#
# COMPACT_ATOMS: atom_id res chain seq x y z
N MET A 1 -6.05 73.17 52.99
CA MET A 1 -6.45 72.93 51.58
C MET A 1 -5.99 71.53 51.16
N GLU A 2 -6.42 70.48 51.88
CA GLU A 2 -5.87 69.10 51.73
C GLU A 2 -6.91 68.03 51.35
N ILE A 3 -8.19 68.39 51.24
CA ILE A 3 -9.27 67.40 51.10
C ILE A 3 -9.44 66.89 49.64
N ARG A 4 -8.92 67.61 48.63
CA ARG A 4 -9.10 67.25 47.21
C ARG A 4 -8.25 66.07 46.71
N THR A 5 -7.24 65.63 47.46
CA THR A 5 -6.35 64.54 47.00
C THR A 5 -6.96 63.14 47.21
N ASN A 6 -7.88 62.97 48.15
CA ASN A 6 -8.47 61.67 48.48
C ASN A 6 -9.55 61.22 47.46
N GLU A 7 -10.38 62.14 46.96
CA GLU A 7 -11.40 61.83 45.94
C GLU A 7 -10.78 61.37 44.62
N ASN A 8 -9.66 61.98 44.22
CA ASN A 8 -8.90 61.58 43.02
C ASN A 8 -8.34 60.16 43.12
N SER A 9 -7.93 59.74 44.32
CA SER A 9 -7.45 58.38 44.59
C SER A 9 -8.54 57.32 44.42
N SER A 10 -9.78 57.65 44.82
CA SER A 10 -10.95 56.77 44.64
C SER A 10 -11.34 56.60 43.17
N GLN A 11 -11.41 57.70 42.42
CA GLN A 11 -11.73 57.68 40.99
C GLN A 11 -10.66 56.93 40.18
N PHE A 12 -9.38 57.16 40.48
CA PHE A 12 -8.28 56.44 39.84
C PHE A 12 -8.37 54.92 40.05
N ARG A 13 -8.64 54.46 41.29
CA ARG A 13 -8.84 53.02 41.57
C ARG A 13 -10.01 52.42 40.79
N ARG A 14 -11.09 53.17 40.58
CA ARG A 14 -12.24 52.71 39.78
C ARG A 14 -11.87 52.56 38.30
N ILE A 15 -11.17 53.54 37.74
CA ILE A 15 -10.70 53.51 36.35
C ILE A 15 -9.75 52.32 36.12
N VAL A 16 -8.78 52.11 37.01
CA VAL A 16 -7.84 50.98 36.92
C VAL A 16 -8.57 49.64 36.97
N ARG A 17 -9.57 49.48 37.86
CA ARG A 17 -10.38 48.26 37.93
C ARG A 17 -11.17 48.01 36.65
N LEU A 18 -11.78 49.05 36.07
CA LEU A 18 -12.52 48.94 34.80
C LEU A 18 -11.58 48.57 33.65
N LEU A 19 -10.39 49.15 33.59
CA LEU A 19 -9.37 48.80 32.59
C LEU A 19 -8.94 47.34 32.71
N LEU A 20 -8.68 46.86 33.94
CA LEU A 20 -8.32 45.47 34.17
C LEU A 20 -9.43 44.50 33.75
N LEU A 21 -10.70 44.83 34.05
CA LEU A 21 -11.85 44.03 33.61
C LEU A 21 -11.98 44.02 32.09
N LEU A 22 -11.77 45.17 31.43
CA LEU A 22 -11.82 45.27 29.97
C LEU A 22 -10.71 44.43 29.33
N VAL A 23 -9.48 44.52 29.83
CA VAL A 23 -8.36 43.70 29.35
C VAL A 23 -8.64 42.20 29.56
N PHE A 24 -9.17 41.82 30.71
CA PHE A 24 -9.53 40.43 30.99
C PHE A 24 -10.65 39.92 30.06
N CYS A 25 -11.66 40.74 29.78
CA CYS A 25 -12.71 40.42 28.81
C CYS A 25 -12.15 40.24 27.40
N LEU A 26 -11.28 41.15 26.94
CA LEU A 26 -10.64 41.04 25.63
C LEU A 26 -9.76 39.80 25.52
N LEU A 27 -9.00 39.48 26.58
CA LEU A 27 -8.17 38.27 26.64
C LEU A 27 -9.04 37.01 26.53
N LYS A 28 -10.16 36.94 27.26
CA LYS A 28 -11.08 35.80 27.16
C LYS A 28 -11.69 35.64 25.77
N ILE A 29 -12.11 36.74 25.15
CA ILE A 29 -12.66 36.72 23.78
C ILE A 29 -11.60 36.22 22.80
N SER A 30 -10.37 36.72 22.90
CA SER A 30 -9.24 36.30 22.06
C SER A 30 -8.95 34.81 22.21
N VAL A 31 -8.88 34.31 23.45
CA VAL A 31 -8.64 32.89 23.74
C VAL A 31 -9.77 32.01 23.19
N MET A 32 -11.03 32.41 23.36
CA MET A 32 -12.16 31.64 22.80
C MET A 32 -12.14 31.59 21.27
N HIS A 33 -11.77 32.67 20.59
CA HIS A 33 -11.63 32.66 19.13
C HIS A 33 -10.46 31.78 18.68
N PHE A 34 -9.32 31.83 19.37
CA PHE A 34 -8.19 30.97 19.07
C PHE A 34 -8.56 29.48 19.15
N PHE A 35 -9.27 29.07 20.21
CA PHE A 35 -9.73 27.68 20.35
C PHE A 35 -10.70 27.25 19.24
N LYS A 36 -11.61 28.14 18.81
CA LYS A 36 -12.54 27.84 17.71
C LYS A 36 -11.79 27.63 16.38
N VAL A 37 -10.81 28.48 16.09
CA VAL A 37 -9.99 28.35 14.87
C VAL A 37 -9.15 27.07 14.91
N LEU A 38 -8.55 26.75 16.06
CA LEU A 38 -7.79 25.52 16.23
C LEU A 38 -8.66 24.27 15.99
N LEU A 39 -9.87 24.26 16.54
CA LEU A 39 -10.82 23.15 16.36
C LEU A 39 -11.29 23.01 14.90
N LEU A 40 -11.50 24.12 14.19
CA LEU A 40 -11.82 24.08 12.77
C LEU A 40 -10.68 23.47 11.94
N MET A 41 -9.44 23.86 12.23
CA MET A 41 -8.26 23.37 11.51
C MET A 41 -8.02 21.87 11.74
N THR A 42 -8.24 21.36 12.95
CA THR A 42 -8.11 19.92 13.23
C THR A 42 -9.19 19.11 12.51
N LEU A 43 -10.43 19.60 12.46
CA LEU A 43 -11.49 18.94 11.70
C LEU A 43 -11.18 18.90 10.19
N LEU A 44 -10.69 19.99 9.61
CA LEU A 44 -10.28 20.03 8.21
C LEU A 44 -9.13 19.05 7.90
N ALA A 45 -8.16 18.93 8.82
CA ALA A 45 -7.07 17.97 8.69
C ALA A 45 -7.59 16.52 8.72
N VAL A 46 -8.53 16.20 9.62
CA VAL A 46 -9.15 14.87 9.71
C VAL A 46 -9.98 14.55 8.47
N VAL A 47 -10.78 15.48 7.96
CA VAL A 47 -11.56 15.30 6.73
C VAL A 47 -10.62 15.08 5.54
N SER A 48 -9.58 15.90 5.41
CA SER A 48 -8.57 15.76 4.35
C SER A 48 -7.84 14.41 4.42
N ALA A 49 -7.48 13.94 5.62
CA ALA A 49 -6.87 12.64 5.81
C ALA A 49 -7.84 11.50 5.44
N ARG A 50 -9.11 11.61 5.83
CA ARG A 50 -10.15 10.63 5.50
C ARG A 50 -10.42 10.55 4.00
N GLU A 51 -10.39 11.67 3.29
CA GLU A 51 -10.59 11.73 1.84
C GLU A 51 -9.41 11.12 1.07
N ARG A 52 -8.18 11.29 1.57
CA ARG A 52 -7.00 10.58 1.05
C ARG A 52 -7.09 9.07 1.26
N MET A 53 -7.61 8.61 2.39
CA MET A 53 -7.80 7.17 2.61
C MET A 53 -8.89 6.57 1.71
N ARG A 54 -10.02 7.26 1.52
CA ARG A 54 -11.08 6.80 0.61
C ARG A 54 -10.67 6.80 -0.87
N SER A 55 -9.87 7.76 -1.30
CA SER A 55 -9.33 7.78 -2.67
C SER A 55 -8.28 6.69 -2.90
N SER A 56 -7.58 6.24 -1.84
CA SER A 56 -6.73 5.05 -1.90
C SER A 56 -7.54 3.75 -2.03
N GLU A 57 -8.68 3.63 -1.34
CA GLU A 57 -9.57 2.46 -1.45
C GLU A 57 -10.28 2.37 -2.82
N GLN A 58 -10.72 3.50 -3.39
CA GLN A 58 -11.41 3.49 -4.69
C GLN A 58 -10.51 3.15 -5.88
N ASN A 59 -9.18 3.29 -5.75
CA ASN A 59 -8.23 2.87 -6.79
C ASN A 59 -7.87 1.37 -6.73
N LEU A 60 -8.32 0.64 -5.71
CA LEU A 60 -8.20 -0.82 -5.59
C LEU A 60 -9.40 -1.58 -6.19
N GLY A 61 -10.28 -0.87 -6.91
CA GLY A 61 -11.41 -1.46 -7.63
C GLY A 61 -11.00 -2.44 -8.75
N PRO A 62 -11.98 -3.07 -9.44
CA PRO A 62 -11.88 -4.30 -10.25
C PRO A 62 -10.85 -4.33 -11.40
N LYS A 63 -10.09 -3.25 -11.62
CA LYS A 63 -8.91 -3.23 -12.49
C LYS A 63 -7.75 -4.08 -11.96
N HIS A 64 -7.59 -4.20 -10.64
CA HIS A 64 -6.48 -4.98 -10.07
C HIS A 64 -6.62 -6.50 -10.32
N THR A 65 -7.84 -7.04 -10.21
CA THR A 65 -8.11 -8.47 -10.45
C THR A 65 -8.02 -8.84 -11.93
N ALA A 66 -8.38 -7.92 -12.85
CA ALA A 66 -8.17 -8.11 -14.28
C ALA A 66 -6.68 -8.16 -14.66
N GLY A 67 -5.86 -7.29 -14.05
CA GLY A 67 -4.40 -7.30 -14.24
C GLY A 67 -3.77 -8.61 -13.75
N ILE A 68 -4.15 -9.09 -12.56
CA ILE A 68 -3.64 -10.36 -12.01
C ILE A 68 -4.00 -11.54 -12.91
N LYS A 69 -5.25 -11.62 -13.41
CA LYS A 69 -5.67 -12.69 -14.34
C LYS A 69 -4.83 -12.68 -15.63
N GLN A 70 -4.61 -11.51 -16.23
CA GLN A 70 -3.78 -11.41 -17.44
C GLN A 70 -2.33 -11.81 -17.18
N VAL A 71 -1.77 -11.45 -16.03
CA VAL A 71 -0.41 -11.85 -15.64
C VAL A 71 -0.33 -13.37 -15.47
N LYS A 72 -1.32 -13.99 -14.83
CA LYS A 72 -1.39 -15.44 -14.64
C LYS A 72 -1.51 -16.18 -15.98
N GLU A 73 -2.42 -15.75 -16.85
CA GLU A 73 -2.58 -16.33 -18.19
C GLU A 73 -1.30 -16.19 -19.02
N HIS A 74 -0.63 -15.03 -18.96
CA HIS A 74 0.63 -14.81 -19.65
C HIS A 74 1.75 -15.71 -19.09
N HIS A 75 1.78 -15.93 -17.77
CA HIS A 75 2.72 -16.84 -17.14
C HIS A 75 2.50 -18.30 -17.57
N GLU A 76 1.25 -18.76 -17.57
CA GLU A 76 0.87 -20.10 -18.04
C GLU A 76 1.28 -20.31 -19.49
N ARG A 77 0.97 -19.36 -20.38
CA ARG A 77 1.40 -19.43 -21.80
C ARG A 77 2.91 -19.53 -21.95
N ARG A 78 3.68 -18.80 -21.12
CA ARG A 78 5.15 -18.86 -21.13
C ARG A 78 5.66 -20.23 -20.67
N MET A 79 5.04 -20.85 -19.67
CA MET A 79 5.40 -22.21 -19.26
C MET A 79 5.10 -23.22 -20.35
N THR A 80 3.89 -23.18 -20.94
CA THR A 80 3.51 -24.08 -22.04
C THR A 80 4.46 -23.94 -23.23
N LYS A 81 4.83 -22.71 -23.61
CA LYS A 81 5.79 -22.49 -24.69
C LYS A 81 7.18 -23.05 -24.37
N LEU A 82 7.61 -22.97 -23.11
CA LEU A 82 8.87 -23.60 -22.69
C LEU A 82 8.79 -25.13 -22.75
N GLU A 83 7.66 -25.72 -22.37
CA GLU A 83 7.43 -27.18 -22.47
C GLU A 83 7.47 -27.66 -23.93
N GLU A 84 6.81 -26.93 -24.84
CA GLU A 84 6.90 -27.19 -26.29
C GLU A 84 8.35 -27.13 -26.78
N MET A 85 9.09 -26.08 -26.42
CA MET A 85 10.48 -25.91 -26.85
C MET A 85 11.40 -27.01 -26.28
N ILE A 86 11.15 -27.47 -25.04
CA ILE A 86 11.89 -28.60 -24.46
C ILE A 86 11.63 -29.86 -25.29
N GLU A 87 10.37 -30.15 -25.61
CA GLU A 87 10.02 -31.34 -26.38
C GLU A 87 10.59 -31.29 -27.80
N GLU A 88 10.53 -30.14 -28.48
CA GLU A 88 11.16 -29.95 -29.79
C GLU A 88 12.67 -30.22 -29.74
N ARG A 89 13.39 -29.69 -28.75
CA ARG A 89 14.85 -29.92 -28.62
C ARG A 89 15.16 -31.35 -28.23
N ARG A 90 14.34 -31.97 -27.36
CA ARG A 90 14.46 -33.37 -26.97
C ARG A 90 14.33 -34.29 -28.19
N GLN A 91 13.31 -34.08 -29.01
CA GLN A 91 13.10 -34.86 -30.24
C GLN A 91 14.24 -34.68 -31.23
N MET A 92 14.76 -33.45 -31.43
CA MET A 92 15.89 -33.25 -32.32
C MET A 92 17.17 -33.97 -31.86
N VAL A 93 17.44 -34.00 -30.54
CA VAL A 93 18.58 -34.71 -29.96
C VAL A 93 18.38 -36.23 -30.13
N GLU A 94 17.19 -36.71 -29.81
CA GLU A 94 16.83 -38.13 -29.92
C GLU A 94 16.86 -38.65 -31.36
N ASP A 95 16.33 -37.88 -32.32
CA ASP A 95 16.40 -38.20 -33.75
C ASP A 95 17.84 -38.24 -34.26
N HIS A 96 18.72 -37.40 -33.68
CA HIS A 96 20.14 -37.40 -34.01
C HIS A 96 20.85 -38.64 -33.48
N GLU A 97 20.64 -38.96 -32.21
CA GLU A 97 21.22 -40.15 -31.56
C GLU A 97 20.75 -41.45 -32.22
N ARG A 98 19.48 -41.51 -32.64
CA ARG A 98 18.90 -42.65 -33.37
C ARG A 98 19.29 -42.70 -34.85
N GLY A 99 19.93 -41.65 -35.37
CA GLY A 99 20.33 -41.55 -36.78
C GLY A 99 19.18 -41.27 -37.75
N HIS A 100 17.98 -40.95 -37.26
CA HIS A 100 16.85 -40.52 -38.09
C HIS A 100 17.09 -39.15 -38.73
N ARG A 101 17.84 -38.27 -38.04
CA ARG A 101 18.22 -36.94 -38.53
C ARG A 101 19.70 -36.65 -38.26
N LYS A 102 20.49 -36.41 -39.30
CA LYS A 102 21.90 -36.01 -39.11
C LYS A 102 22.00 -34.50 -38.93
N LEU A 103 22.13 -34.06 -37.68
CA LEU A 103 22.57 -32.73 -37.31
C LEU A 103 24.10 -32.66 -37.42
N SER A 104 24.64 -31.47 -37.65
CA SER A 104 26.06 -31.23 -37.43
C SER A 104 26.39 -31.30 -35.94
N GLN A 105 27.66 -31.57 -35.61
CA GLN A 105 28.12 -31.64 -34.22
C GLN A 105 27.79 -30.34 -33.45
N GLU A 106 27.96 -29.19 -34.10
CA GLU A 106 27.66 -27.89 -33.49
C GLU A 106 26.16 -27.71 -33.21
N GLU A 107 25.29 -28.13 -34.13
CA GLU A 107 23.84 -28.09 -33.96
C GLU A 107 23.36 -29.03 -32.86
N TYR A 108 23.93 -30.24 -32.80
CA TYR A 108 23.63 -31.21 -31.75
C TYR A 108 23.99 -30.67 -30.36
N GLU A 109 25.21 -30.15 -30.20
CA GLU A 109 25.64 -29.55 -28.93
C GLU A 109 24.80 -28.34 -28.55
N ARG A 110 24.41 -27.51 -29.53
CA ARG A 110 23.53 -26.36 -29.30
C ARG A 110 22.15 -26.83 -28.84
N ALA A 111 21.55 -27.82 -29.49
CA ALA A 111 20.25 -28.36 -29.11
C ALA A 111 20.25 -28.99 -27.72
N SER A 112 21.30 -29.77 -27.40
CA SER A 112 21.47 -30.40 -26.08
C SER A 112 21.61 -29.36 -24.95
N ARG A 113 22.45 -28.33 -25.16
CA ARG A 113 22.57 -27.21 -24.20
C ARG A 113 21.25 -26.45 -24.03
N GLN A 114 20.54 -26.19 -25.13
CA GLN A 114 19.25 -25.50 -25.09
C GLN A 114 18.20 -26.30 -24.33
N HIS A 115 18.13 -27.61 -24.54
CA HIS A 115 17.25 -28.50 -23.79
C HIS A 115 17.48 -28.38 -22.27
N GLY A 116 18.72 -28.50 -21.82
CA GLY A 116 19.06 -28.35 -20.39
C GLY A 116 18.72 -26.95 -19.84
N ASN A 117 19.02 -25.89 -20.59
CA ASN A 117 18.72 -24.52 -20.18
C ASN A 117 17.21 -24.26 -20.05
N PHE A 118 16.40 -24.78 -20.98
CA PHE A 118 14.95 -24.64 -20.92
C PHE A 118 14.35 -25.43 -19.77
N GLN A 119 14.84 -26.65 -19.49
CA GLN A 119 14.43 -27.43 -18.33
C GLN A 119 14.73 -26.68 -17.02
N GLN A 120 15.94 -26.13 -16.86
CA GLN A 120 16.29 -25.35 -15.67
C GLN A 120 15.40 -24.12 -15.51
N LYS A 121 15.09 -23.42 -16.61
CA LYS A 121 14.22 -22.23 -16.60
C LYS A 121 12.78 -22.57 -16.24
N LEU A 122 12.25 -23.68 -16.76
CA LEU A 122 10.91 -24.18 -16.43
C LEU A 122 10.83 -24.54 -14.94
N GLU A 123 11.84 -25.22 -14.41
CA GLU A 123 11.92 -25.58 -13.00
C GLU A 123 11.97 -24.35 -12.08
N GLN A 124 12.73 -23.32 -12.47
CA GLN A 124 12.74 -22.04 -11.76
C GLN A 124 11.36 -21.38 -11.77
N MET A 125 10.68 -21.35 -12.92
CA MET A 125 9.32 -20.78 -13.02
C MET A 125 8.32 -21.54 -12.14
N ARG A 126 8.39 -22.87 -12.08
CA ARG A 126 7.55 -23.69 -11.19
C ARG A 126 7.80 -23.40 -9.72
N LYS A 127 9.06 -23.22 -9.31
CA LYS A 127 9.42 -22.87 -7.92
C LYS A 127 8.90 -21.49 -7.51
N THR A 128 9.03 -20.50 -8.39
CA THR A 128 8.50 -19.15 -8.12
C THR A 128 6.98 -19.18 -7.96
N ASN A 129 6.27 -19.90 -8.83
CA ASN A 129 4.81 -20.03 -8.75
C ASN A 129 4.35 -20.71 -7.43
N HIS A 130 5.09 -21.72 -6.96
CA HIS A 130 4.83 -22.33 -5.65
C HIS A 130 5.04 -21.38 -4.48
N HIS A 131 6.07 -20.53 -4.55
CA HIS A 131 6.35 -19.55 -3.50
C HIS A 131 5.28 -18.45 -3.47
N GLU A 132 4.90 -17.94 -4.64
CA GLU A 132 3.86 -16.91 -4.79
C GLU A 132 2.50 -17.45 -4.32
N ALA A 133 2.11 -18.66 -4.77
CA ALA A 133 0.88 -19.32 -4.31
C ALA A 133 0.88 -19.71 -2.82
N HIS A 134 2.05 -19.82 -2.19
CA HIS A 134 2.17 -20.02 -0.75
C HIS A 134 2.01 -18.70 0.02
N MET A 135 2.60 -17.62 -0.50
CA MET A 135 2.46 -16.27 0.08
C MET A 135 1.01 -15.77 0.01
N ASP A 136 0.32 -16.01 -1.10
CA ASP A 136 -1.10 -15.66 -1.24
C ASP A 136 -1.97 -16.41 -0.21
N ARG A 137 -1.74 -17.71 -0.04
CA ARG A 137 -2.45 -18.53 0.96
C ARG A 137 -2.18 -18.07 2.39
N MET A 138 -0.94 -17.68 2.70
CA MET A 138 -0.58 -17.12 4.01
C MET A 138 -1.30 -15.80 4.28
N HIS A 139 -1.40 -14.92 3.27
CA HIS A 139 -2.12 -13.66 3.37
C HIS A 139 -3.63 -13.89 3.61
N GLU A 140 -4.26 -14.78 2.85
CA GLU A 140 -5.68 -15.11 3.02
C GLU A 140 -5.96 -15.68 4.42
N MET A 141 -5.10 -16.59 4.90
CA MET A 141 -5.23 -17.18 6.24
C MET A 141 -5.09 -16.13 7.35
N LYS A 142 -4.20 -15.14 7.18
CA LYS A 142 -4.02 -14.03 8.12
C LYS A 142 -5.26 -13.12 8.14
N GLU A 143 -5.81 -12.78 6.98
CA GLU A 143 -7.03 -11.95 6.88
C GLU A 143 -8.24 -12.64 7.52
N LEU A 144 -8.42 -13.94 7.29
CA LEU A 144 -9.47 -14.74 7.93
C LEU A 144 -9.31 -14.78 9.45
N HIS A 145 -8.06 -14.90 9.93
CA HIS A 145 -7.77 -14.88 11.36
C HIS A 145 -8.09 -13.52 11.99
N GLU A 146 -7.66 -12.42 11.38
CA GLU A 146 -7.96 -11.06 11.84
C GLU A 146 -9.47 -10.76 11.83
N ARG A 147 -10.20 -11.30 10.85
CA ARG A 147 -11.67 -11.20 10.81
C ARG A 147 -12.33 -12.00 11.93
N SER A 148 -11.82 -13.20 12.22
CA SER A 148 -12.31 -14.02 13.32
C SER A 148 -12.06 -13.37 14.68
N MET A 149 -10.92 -12.71 14.87
CA MET A 149 -10.61 -12.00 16.11
C MET A 149 -11.53 -10.80 16.34
N ARG A 150 -11.82 -10.01 15.30
CA ARG A 150 -12.78 -8.90 15.38
C ARG A 150 -14.18 -9.36 15.79
N ILE A 151 -14.67 -10.45 15.20
CA ILE A 151 -15.98 -11.03 15.56
C ILE A 151 -16.02 -11.47 17.04
N LYS A 152 -14.89 -11.92 17.60
CA LYS A 152 -14.80 -12.31 19.01
C LYS A 152 -14.74 -11.13 19.97
N GLU A 153 -14.27 -9.96 19.52
CA GLU A 153 -14.25 -8.73 20.33
C GLU A 153 -15.62 -8.06 20.39
N ASP A 154 -16.48 -8.29 19.40
CA ASP A 154 -17.83 -7.73 19.30
C ASP A 154 -18.90 -8.56 20.06
N LEU A 155 -18.53 -9.70 20.64
CA LEU A 155 -19.40 -10.62 21.42
C LEU A 155 -19.08 -10.57 22.92
#